data_AF-A0A9X1HHF2-F1
#
_entry.id   AF-A0A9X1HHF2-F1
#
_cell.length_a   1.000
_cell.length_b   1.000
_cell.length_c   1.000
_cell.angle_alpha   90.00
_cell.angle_beta   90.00
_cell.angle_gamma   90.00
#
_symmetry.space_group_name_H-M   'P 1'
#
loop_
_entity.id
_entity.type
_entity.pdbx_description
1 polymer ?
#
loop_
_entity_poly.entity_id
_entity_poly.type
_entity_poly.pdbx_seq_one_letter_code
_entity_poly.pdbx_strand_id
1 'polypeptide(L)'
;MKIILQFFAAFMIQLLMVSTTSAQWNNRYTQLSDFGHHTYLEQHEISSGQQEWGATLISTTDIDVVELVVNGLVVEELPGIKAGETRHYMGSVDLPEGGWVAFRAYAGEPQEDAWPTMHARPFAHSSPVWIEAIGSTDATARSAAAADLIRAIDAAEQTMRTAYGETEMTRVMARFEEARNRLTGMLR
;
A
#
# COMPACT_ATOMS: atom_id res chain seq x y z
N MET A 1 1.05 -42.18 45.18
CA MET A 1 0.15 -41.17 44.56
C MET A 1 0.69 -39.73 44.59
N LYS A 2 1.92 -39.45 45.05
CA LYS A 2 2.54 -38.10 44.95
C LYS A 2 3.48 -37.95 43.73
N ILE A 3 4.08 -39.04 43.26
CA ILE A 3 5.07 -39.03 42.18
C ILE A 3 4.41 -38.85 40.79
N ILE A 4 3.23 -39.45 40.56
CA ILE A 4 2.49 -39.34 39.29
C ILE A 4 1.97 -37.89 39.08
N LEU A 5 1.65 -37.18 40.16
CA LEU A 5 1.19 -35.78 40.09
C LEU A 5 2.34 -34.81 39.78
N GLN A 6 3.59 -35.14 40.17
CA GLN A 6 4.76 -34.31 39.88
C GLN A 6 5.22 -34.43 38.42
N PHE A 7 5.09 -35.61 37.79
CA PHE A 7 5.40 -35.75 36.36
C PHE A 7 4.36 -35.07 35.47
N PHE A 8 3.09 -35.04 35.87
CA PHE A 8 2.04 -34.32 35.14
C PHE A 8 2.24 -32.79 35.21
N ALA A 9 2.69 -32.27 36.35
CA ALA A 9 3.00 -30.85 36.51
C ALA A 9 4.23 -30.41 35.68
N ALA A 10 5.25 -31.28 35.55
CA ALA A 10 6.44 -30.96 34.76
C ALA A 10 6.17 -30.95 33.25
N PHE A 11 5.28 -31.82 32.76
CA PHE A 11 4.93 -31.88 31.33
C PHE A 11 3.99 -30.74 30.89
N MET A 12 3.14 -30.25 31.79
CA MET A 12 2.23 -29.13 31.49
C MET A 12 2.94 -27.77 31.45
N ILE A 13 4.13 -27.64 32.07
CA ILE A 13 4.92 -26.40 32.06
C ILE A 13 5.77 -26.26 30.78
N GLN A 14 6.04 -27.34 30.05
CA GLN A 14 6.77 -27.27 28.77
C GLN A 14 5.87 -26.95 27.56
N LEU A 15 4.54 -26.96 27.72
CA LEU A 15 3.59 -26.61 26.66
C LEU A 15 3.17 -25.12 26.67
N LEU A 16 3.89 -24.27 27.42
CA LEU A 16 3.68 -22.82 27.50
C LEU A 16 4.78 -22.00 26.80
N MET A 17 5.65 -22.65 26.03
CA MET A 17 6.51 -21.96 25.06
C MET A 17 5.70 -21.66 23.80
N VAL A 18 4.72 -20.75 23.92
CA VAL A 18 4.14 -20.10 22.75
C VAL A 18 5.23 -19.20 22.20
N SER A 19 5.77 -19.59 21.05
CA SER A 19 6.56 -18.72 20.19
C SER A 19 5.81 -17.40 20.03
N THR A 20 6.37 -16.30 20.55
CA THR A 20 5.93 -14.97 20.13
C THR A 20 6.39 -14.78 18.70
N THR A 21 5.58 -15.24 17.75
CA THR A 21 5.71 -14.82 16.35
C THR A 21 5.25 -13.38 16.30
N SER A 22 6.20 -12.46 16.27
CA SER A 22 5.96 -11.04 16.07
C SER A 22 5.58 -10.81 14.61
N ALA A 23 4.30 -10.81 14.29
CA ALA A 23 3.77 -10.21 13.07
C ALA A 23 3.20 -8.82 13.40
N GLN A 24 4.06 -7.96 13.94
CA GLN A 24 3.83 -6.53 14.02
C GLN A 24 4.70 -5.91 12.91
N TRP A 25 4.14 -5.08 12.05
CA TRP A 25 4.95 -4.23 11.18
C TRP A 25 5.83 -3.34 12.08
N ASN A 26 7.11 -3.71 12.23
CA ASN A 26 8.03 -3.10 13.18
C ASN A 26 8.66 -1.78 12.69
N ASN A 27 8.34 -1.33 11.48
CA ASN A 27 8.71 0.01 11.00
C ASN A 27 7.68 1.04 11.48
N ARG A 28 7.77 1.42 12.77
CA ARG A 28 7.23 2.71 13.23
C ARG A 28 8.26 3.78 12.88
N TYR A 29 7.95 4.68 11.95
CA TYR A 29 8.78 5.85 11.75
C TYR A 29 8.75 6.74 13.00
N THR A 30 9.92 7.24 13.39
CA THR A 30 10.03 8.31 14.37
C THR A 30 9.26 9.52 13.83
N GLN A 31 8.29 10.01 14.60
CA GLN A 31 7.58 11.23 14.29
C GLN A 31 8.61 12.38 14.31
N LEU A 32 8.99 12.89 13.14
CA LEU A 32 9.82 14.08 13.04
C LEU A 32 8.93 15.28 13.39
N SER A 33 9.34 16.04 14.39
CA SER A 33 8.63 17.17 14.98
C SER A 33 8.53 18.41 14.09
N ASP A 34 9.13 18.38 12.90
CA ASP A 34 9.63 19.59 12.25
C ASP A 34 8.97 19.88 10.89
N PHE A 35 8.08 19.03 10.38
CA PHE A 35 7.48 19.26 9.06
C PHE A 35 6.02 18.80 8.94
N GLY A 36 5.13 19.76 8.67
CA GLY A 36 3.78 19.51 8.20
C GLY A 36 3.78 19.30 6.69
N HIS A 37 3.29 18.12 6.25
CA HIS A 37 3.17 17.63 4.86
C HIS A 37 4.41 16.90 4.33
N HIS A 38 4.44 15.57 4.54
CA HIS A 38 5.33 14.67 3.80
C HIS A 38 4.50 13.54 3.17
N THR A 39 4.64 13.38 1.85
CA THR A 39 4.27 12.15 1.14
C THR A 39 5.49 11.25 1.14
N TYR A 40 5.47 10.15 1.91
CA TYR A 40 6.53 9.15 1.92
C TYR A 40 6.22 8.07 0.87
N LEU A 41 7.11 7.91 -0.11
CA LEU A 41 7.13 6.77 -1.04
C LEU A 41 8.20 5.78 -0.55
N GLU A 42 7.90 5.00 0.49
CA GLU A 42 8.74 3.84 0.82
C GLU A 42 8.17 2.60 0.14
N GLN A 43 8.88 2.15 -0.89
CA GLN A 43 8.53 0.96 -1.66
C GLN A 43 8.82 -0.29 -0.82
N HIS A 44 7.80 -0.78 -0.12
CA HIS A 44 7.87 -2.05 0.58
C HIS A 44 7.42 -3.15 -0.39
N GLU A 45 8.27 -4.14 -0.57
CA GLU A 45 7.95 -5.42 -1.21
C GLU A 45 7.61 -6.44 -0.11
N ILE A 46 6.61 -7.28 -0.36
CA ILE A 46 6.25 -8.41 0.50
C ILE A 46 6.16 -9.68 -0.34
N SER A 47 6.41 -10.83 0.26
CA SER A 47 6.27 -12.10 -0.43
C SER A 47 4.80 -12.45 -0.68
N SER A 48 4.59 -13.19 -1.76
CA SER A 48 3.34 -13.88 -2.09
C SER A 48 3.00 -14.98 -1.07
N GLY A 49 1.80 -15.55 -1.19
CA GLY A 49 1.26 -16.53 -0.26
C GLY A 49 0.64 -15.91 0.99
N GLN A 50 0.42 -16.73 2.02
CA GLN A 50 -0.24 -16.30 3.25
C GLN A 50 0.60 -15.26 4.01
N GLN A 51 0.06 -14.05 4.17
CA GLN A 51 0.65 -12.97 4.94
C GLN A 51 -0.26 -12.52 6.07
N GLU A 52 0.32 -12.30 7.24
CA GLU A 52 -0.35 -11.65 8.38
C GLU A 52 -0.27 -10.13 8.21
N TRP A 53 -1.34 -9.44 8.59
CA TRP A 53 -1.42 -7.99 8.49
C TRP A 53 -2.02 -7.35 9.74
N GLY A 54 -1.67 -6.08 9.94
CA GLY A 54 -2.25 -5.22 10.95
C GLY A 54 -2.47 -3.82 10.37
N ALA A 55 -3.62 -3.24 10.66
CA ALA A 55 -3.96 -1.88 10.23
C ALA A 55 -4.48 -1.06 11.41
N THR A 56 -4.23 0.24 11.40
CA THR A 56 -4.77 1.17 12.40
C THR A 56 -5.49 2.29 11.67
N LEU A 57 -6.74 2.52 12.05
CA LEU A 57 -7.54 3.63 11.53
C LEU A 57 -7.83 4.62 12.66
N ILE A 58 -7.58 5.89 12.37
CA ILE A 58 -7.88 7.03 13.23
C ILE A 58 -8.52 8.08 12.35
N SER A 59 -9.65 8.64 12.77
CA SER A 59 -10.36 9.66 12.00
C SER A 59 -11.04 10.67 12.92
N THR A 60 -11.08 11.93 12.51
CA THR A 60 -11.85 12.99 13.17
C THR A 60 -13.30 13.05 12.69
N THR A 61 -13.67 12.26 11.69
CA THR A 61 -15.03 12.11 11.17
C THR A 61 -15.42 10.64 11.16
N ASP A 62 -16.72 10.37 11.03
CA ASP A 62 -17.21 9.01 10.80
C ASP A 62 -16.62 8.44 9.49
N ILE A 63 -16.28 7.15 9.53
CA ILE A 63 -15.88 6.32 8.41
C ILE A 63 -16.79 5.10 8.43
N ASP A 64 -17.38 4.75 7.31
CA ASP A 64 -18.36 3.66 7.25
C ASP A 64 -17.69 2.33 6.92
N VAL A 65 -16.75 2.37 5.97
CA VAL A 65 -16.19 1.18 5.35
C VAL A 65 -14.67 1.24 5.34
N VAL A 66 -14.03 0.11 5.66
CA VAL A 66 -12.60 -0.14 5.44
C VAL A 66 -12.48 -1.38 4.58
N GLU A 67 -11.63 -1.35 3.56
CA GLU A 67 -11.46 -2.46 2.64
C GLU A 67 -9.99 -2.77 2.45
N LEU A 68 -9.64 -4.07 2.52
CA LEU A 68 -8.39 -4.60 2.02
C LEU A 68 -8.56 -4.88 0.52
N VAL A 69 -7.68 -4.30 -0.28
CA VAL A 69 -7.73 -4.37 -1.73
C VAL A 69 -6.46 -5.01 -2.25
N VAL A 70 -6.58 -6.04 -3.07
CA VAL A 70 -5.48 -6.71 -3.76
C VAL A 70 -5.71 -6.57 -5.26
N ASN A 71 -4.77 -5.94 -5.97
CA ASN A 71 -4.86 -5.72 -7.43
C ASN A 71 -6.20 -5.09 -7.90
N GLY A 72 -6.77 -4.21 -7.08
CA GLY A 72 -8.04 -3.54 -7.36
C GLY A 72 -9.29 -4.33 -6.98
N LEU A 73 -9.14 -5.56 -6.48
CA LEU A 73 -10.25 -6.38 -5.96
C LEU A 73 -10.35 -6.24 -4.45
N VAL A 74 -11.55 -5.98 -3.94
CA VAL A 74 -11.82 -6.00 -2.50
C VAL A 74 -11.81 -7.45 -2.03
N VAL A 75 -10.86 -7.81 -1.18
CA VAL A 75 -10.71 -9.16 -0.65
C VAL A 75 -11.23 -9.30 0.78
N GLU A 76 -11.34 -8.18 1.50
CA GLU A 76 -11.92 -8.13 2.83
C GLU A 76 -12.56 -6.76 3.09
N GLU A 77 -13.75 -6.78 3.67
CA GLU A 77 -14.46 -5.59 4.13
C GLU A 77 -14.52 -5.61 5.66
N LEU A 78 -14.15 -4.49 6.27
CA LEU A 78 -14.00 -4.28 7.70
C LEU A 78 -14.89 -3.12 8.14
N PRO A 79 -15.45 -3.17 9.37
CA PRO A 79 -16.34 -2.12 9.86
C PRO A 79 -15.56 -0.82 10.09
N GLY A 80 -16.08 0.31 9.63
CA GLY A 80 -15.50 1.63 9.89
C GLY A 80 -15.65 2.13 11.33
N ILE A 81 -15.26 3.39 11.59
CA ILE A 81 -15.15 3.96 12.93
C ILE A 81 -15.98 5.23 13.09
N LYS A 82 -16.30 5.58 14.35
CA LYS A 82 -16.92 6.88 14.65
C LYS A 82 -15.87 7.98 14.80
N ALA A 83 -16.30 9.23 14.62
CA ALA A 83 -15.47 10.41 14.80
C ALA A 83 -14.73 10.39 16.16
N GLY A 84 -13.40 10.54 16.12
CA GLY A 84 -12.53 10.53 17.29
C GLY A 84 -12.13 9.14 17.80
N GLU A 85 -12.62 8.06 17.18
CA GLU A 85 -12.25 6.70 17.52
C GLU A 85 -10.90 6.31 16.90
N THR A 86 -10.17 5.43 17.59
CA THR A 86 -9.04 4.69 17.04
C THR A 86 -9.39 3.21 17.04
N ARG A 87 -9.24 2.54 15.89
CA ARG A 87 -9.44 1.10 15.79
C ARG A 87 -8.22 0.41 15.19
N HIS A 88 -7.89 -0.75 15.76
CA HIS A 88 -6.86 -1.64 15.26
C HIS A 88 -7.53 -2.87 14.64
N TYR A 89 -7.09 -3.23 13.44
CA TYR A 89 -7.51 -4.42 12.72
C TYR A 89 -6.31 -5.35 12.55
N MET A 90 -6.57 -6.65 12.55
CA MET A 90 -5.56 -7.68 12.30
C MET A 90 -6.24 -8.82 11.54
N GLY A 91 -5.47 -9.50 10.72
CA GLY A 91 -5.96 -10.64 9.96
C GLY A 91 -4.86 -11.23 9.09
N SER A 92 -5.27 -12.07 8.15
CA SER A 92 -4.35 -12.71 7.22
C SER A 92 -4.95 -12.73 5.82
N VAL A 93 -4.11 -12.65 4.80
CA VAL A 93 -4.52 -12.64 3.39
C VAL A 93 -3.58 -13.52 2.57
N ASP A 94 -4.13 -14.28 1.64
CA ASP A 94 -3.33 -15.03 0.67
C ASP A 94 -3.03 -14.13 -0.54
N LEU A 95 -1.75 -13.83 -0.77
CA LEU A 95 -1.31 -12.89 -1.77
C LEU A 95 -0.87 -13.59 -3.07
N PRO A 96 -1.27 -13.05 -4.25
CA PRO A 96 -0.82 -13.59 -5.53
C PRO A 96 0.68 -13.39 -5.76
N GLU A 97 1.24 -14.01 -6.80
CA GLU A 97 2.67 -13.88 -7.19
C GLU A 97 3.08 -12.48 -7.67
N GLY A 98 2.20 -11.49 -7.59
CA GLY A 98 2.59 -10.11 -7.83
C GLY A 98 1.45 -9.10 -7.89
N GLY A 99 1.85 -7.85 -8.10
CA GLY A 99 0.97 -6.71 -8.08
C GLY A 99 1.03 -5.99 -6.74
N TRP A 100 -0.11 -5.55 -6.19
CA TRP A 100 -0.12 -4.71 -5.00
C TRP A 100 -1.28 -5.02 -4.07
N VAL A 101 -1.08 -4.69 -2.79
CA VAL A 101 -2.10 -4.72 -1.74
C VAL A 101 -2.14 -3.38 -1.02
N ALA A 102 -3.34 -2.92 -0.64
CA ALA A 102 -3.52 -1.71 0.14
C ALA A 102 -4.81 -1.74 0.95
N PHE A 103 -4.91 -0.85 1.93
CA PHE A 103 -6.17 -0.54 2.59
C PHE A 103 -6.76 0.74 2.01
N ARG A 104 -8.08 0.78 1.87
CA ARG A 104 -8.83 2.03 1.68
C ARG A 104 -9.95 2.15 2.71
N ALA A 105 -10.28 3.37 3.07
CA ALA A 105 -11.31 3.67 4.06
C ALA A 105 -12.14 4.86 3.58
N TYR A 106 -13.46 4.79 3.69
CA TYR A 106 -14.33 5.85 3.18
C TYR A 106 -15.67 5.94 3.92
N ALA A 107 -16.28 7.12 3.84
CA ALA A 107 -17.68 7.31 4.17
C ALA A 107 -18.56 7.04 2.93
N GLY A 108 -19.59 6.21 3.08
CA GLY A 108 -20.55 5.87 2.03
C GLY A 108 -21.50 7.02 1.71
N GLU A 109 -21.82 7.83 2.72
CA GLU A 109 -22.67 9.00 2.58
C GLU A 109 -21.87 10.32 2.67
N PRO A 110 -22.29 11.38 1.94
CA PRO A 110 -21.73 12.71 2.12
C PRO A 110 -21.97 13.23 3.53
N GLN A 111 -20.99 13.95 4.10
CA GLN A 111 -21.17 14.61 5.38
C GLN A 111 -22.23 15.72 5.27
N GLU A 112 -23.13 15.80 6.26
CA GLU A 112 -24.21 16.81 6.28
C GLU A 112 -23.67 18.25 6.32
N ASP A 113 -22.55 18.48 6.99
CA ASP A 113 -21.85 19.77 7.06
C ASP A 113 -20.48 19.70 6.38
N ALA A 114 -20.51 19.47 5.07
CA ALA A 114 -19.33 19.30 4.21
C ALA A 114 -18.64 20.63 3.84
N TRP A 115 -18.44 21.56 4.78
CA TRP A 115 -17.65 22.77 4.50
C TRP A 115 -16.17 22.58 4.89
N PRO A 116 -15.20 22.75 3.96
CA PRO A 116 -15.35 23.02 2.53
C PRO A 116 -15.73 21.76 1.72
N THR A 117 -16.54 21.96 0.66
CA THR A 117 -17.16 20.89 -0.15
C THR A 117 -16.17 19.96 -0.87
N MET A 118 -14.89 20.35 -0.91
CA MET A 118 -13.80 19.54 -1.44
C MET A 118 -13.56 18.24 -0.66
N HIS A 119 -14.12 18.11 0.55
CA HIS A 119 -14.01 16.92 1.40
C HIS A 119 -15.36 16.32 1.79
N ALA A 120 -16.39 16.48 0.95
CA ALA A 120 -17.74 16.01 1.26
C ALA A 120 -17.84 14.50 1.57
N ARG A 121 -16.87 13.70 1.12
CA ARG A 121 -16.73 12.30 1.49
C ARG A 121 -15.31 12.04 1.98
N PRO A 122 -15.11 11.82 3.29
CA PRO A 122 -13.86 11.31 3.81
C PRO A 122 -13.43 10.06 3.04
N PHE A 123 -12.19 10.09 2.55
CA PHE A 123 -11.55 8.98 1.86
C PHE A 123 -10.08 8.95 2.25
N ALA A 124 -9.58 7.76 2.54
CA ALA A 124 -8.17 7.50 2.79
C ALA A 124 -7.76 6.23 2.05
N HIS A 125 -6.51 6.19 1.61
CA HIS A 125 -5.90 5.01 1.01
C HIS A 125 -4.46 4.90 1.54
N SER A 126 -4.05 3.71 1.96
CA SER A 126 -2.66 3.48 2.36
C SER A 126 -1.74 3.58 1.15
N SER A 127 -0.43 3.77 1.34
CA SER A 127 0.48 3.50 0.23
C SER A 127 0.37 2.03 -0.17
N PRO A 128 0.33 1.71 -1.47
CA PRO A 128 0.31 0.32 -1.91
C PRO A 128 1.64 -0.35 -1.54
N VAL A 129 1.53 -1.59 -1.07
CA VAL A 129 2.67 -2.48 -0.84
C VAL A 129 2.75 -3.42 -2.05
N TRP A 130 3.92 -3.51 -2.66
CA TRP A 130 4.14 -4.35 -3.83
C TRP A 130 4.35 -5.80 -3.40
N ILE A 131 3.81 -6.73 -4.18
CA ILE A 131 3.96 -8.16 -3.93
C ILE A 131 5.05 -8.69 -4.85
N GLU A 132 6.06 -9.33 -4.28
CA GLU A 132 7.31 -9.83 -4.89
C GLU A 132 8.21 -8.76 -5.54
N ALA A 133 7.66 -7.95 -6.44
CA ALA A 133 8.40 -6.94 -7.18
C ALA A 133 7.54 -5.73 -7.49
N ILE A 134 8.18 -4.56 -7.56
CA ILE A 134 7.51 -3.33 -8.02
C ILE A 134 7.05 -3.46 -9.48
N GLY A 135 5.75 -3.22 -9.70
CA GLY A 135 5.11 -3.28 -11.01
C GLY A 135 4.43 -4.62 -11.30
N SER A 136 3.93 -4.79 -12.52
CA SER A 136 3.30 -6.05 -12.95
C SER A 136 4.33 -7.18 -13.03
N THR A 137 4.05 -8.32 -12.41
CA THR A 137 4.81 -9.56 -12.63
C THR A 137 4.38 -10.28 -13.91
N ASP A 138 3.15 -10.03 -14.39
CA ASP A 138 2.68 -10.53 -15.69
C ASP A 138 3.40 -9.81 -16.83
N ALA A 139 4.07 -10.61 -17.69
CA ALA A 139 4.91 -10.12 -18.78
C ALA A 139 4.10 -9.39 -19.86
N THR A 140 2.88 -9.85 -20.14
CA THR A 140 2.02 -9.25 -21.17
C THR A 140 1.56 -7.86 -20.74
N ALA A 141 1.03 -7.75 -19.52
CA ALA A 141 0.61 -6.49 -18.92
C ALA A 141 1.79 -5.54 -18.73
N ARG A 142 2.97 -6.05 -18.35
CA ARG A 142 4.19 -5.25 -18.24
C ARG A 142 4.60 -4.66 -19.60
N SER A 143 4.64 -5.48 -20.65
CA SER A 143 4.97 -5.03 -22.01
C SER A 143 3.94 -4.03 -22.55
N ALA A 144 2.65 -4.29 -22.32
CA ALA A 144 1.56 -3.38 -22.73
C ALA A 144 1.69 -2.02 -22.02
N ALA A 145 1.88 -2.02 -20.70
CA ALA A 145 2.10 -0.80 -19.93
C ALA A 145 3.35 -0.04 -20.39
N ALA A 146 4.44 -0.75 -20.70
CA ALA A 146 5.66 -0.14 -21.21
C ALA A 146 5.42 0.56 -22.57
N ALA A 147 4.69 -0.09 -23.48
CA ALA A 147 4.31 0.51 -24.76
C ALA A 147 3.44 1.76 -24.59
N ASP A 148 2.52 1.76 -23.62
CA ASP A 148 1.66 2.90 -23.32
C ASP A 148 2.45 4.08 -22.75
N LEU A 149 3.37 3.81 -21.82
CA LEU A 149 4.24 4.82 -21.23
C LEU A 149 5.20 5.44 -22.25
N ILE A 150 5.71 4.65 -23.21
CA ILE A 150 6.50 5.19 -24.32
C ILE A 150 5.67 6.19 -25.13
N ARG A 151 4.43 5.84 -25.50
CA ARG A 151 3.54 6.77 -26.22
C ARG A 151 3.25 8.04 -25.43
N ALA A 152 3.10 7.93 -24.11
CA ALA A 152 2.91 9.08 -23.23
C ALA A 152 4.16 9.98 -23.17
N ILE A 153 5.35 9.38 -23.12
CA ILE A 153 6.63 10.12 -23.17
C ILE A 153 6.75 10.86 -24.50
N ASP A 154 6.46 10.21 -25.63
CA ASP A 154 6.55 10.84 -26.95
C ASP A 154 5.61 12.06 -27.05
N ALA A 155 4.37 11.92 -26.55
CA ALA A 155 3.41 13.02 -26.51
C ALA A 155 3.85 14.17 -25.57
N ALA A 156 4.39 13.83 -24.40
CA ALA A 156 4.91 14.82 -23.46
C ALA A 156 6.13 15.57 -24.03
N GLU A 157 7.05 14.85 -24.67
CA GLU A 157 8.22 15.42 -25.33
C GLU A 157 7.81 16.40 -26.43
N GLN A 158 6.86 16.02 -27.30
CA GLN A 158 6.34 16.89 -28.36
C GLN A 158 5.67 18.15 -27.79
N THR A 159 4.91 18.00 -26.71
CA THR A 159 4.26 19.13 -26.02
C THR A 159 5.31 20.10 -25.48
N MET A 160 6.38 19.59 -24.85
CA MET A 160 7.46 20.43 -24.33
C MET A 160 8.23 21.15 -25.44
N ARG A 161 8.59 20.44 -26.52
CA ARG A 161 9.28 21.06 -27.67
C ARG A 161 8.46 22.18 -28.29
N THR A 162 7.14 22.00 -28.38
CA THR A 162 6.23 23.04 -28.90
C THR A 162 6.13 24.24 -27.95
N ALA A 163 6.05 24.02 -26.64
CA ALA A 163 5.90 25.08 -25.64
C ALA A 163 7.16 25.92 -25.45
N TYR A 164 8.34 25.30 -25.51
CA TYR A 164 9.62 25.93 -25.19
C TYR A 164 10.44 26.33 -26.43
N GLY A 165 10.04 25.87 -27.64
CA GLY A 165 10.68 26.21 -28.91
C GLY A 165 12.18 25.86 -28.92
N GLU A 166 13.01 26.86 -29.18
CA GLU A 166 14.47 26.76 -29.23
C GLU A 166 15.15 26.74 -27.85
N THR A 167 14.38 26.82 -26.76
CA THR A 167 14.96 26.80 -25.42
C THR A 167 15.50 25.41 -25.08
N GLU A 168 16.78 25.35 -24.72
CA GLU A 168 17.44 24.11 -24.31
C GLU A 168 16.81 23.50 -23.05
N MET A 169 16.40 22.23 -23.14
CA MET A 169 15.77 21.47 -22.05
C MET A 169 16.57 20.20 -21.73
N THR A 170 17.90 20.27 -21.80
CA THR A 170 18.83 19.13 -21.80
C THR A 170 18.52 18.10 -20.69
N ARG A 171 18.25 18.56 -19.46
CA ARG A 171 17.97 17.66 -18.32
C ARG A 171 16.67 16.87 -18.47
N VAL A 172 15.61 17.48 -18.99
CA VAL A 172 14.33 16.78 -19.15
C VAL A 172 14.38 15.82 -20.34
N MET A 173 15.05 16.24 -21.42
CA MET A 173 15.21 15.40 -22.62
C MET A 173 16.05 14.17 -22.31
N ALA A 174 17.12 14.33 -21.53
CA ALA A 174 17.91 13.19 -21.03
C ALA A 174 17.06 12.21 -20.19
N ARG A 175 16.13 12.70 -19.38
CA ARG A 175 15.22 11.84 -18.59
C ARG A 175 14.20 11.10 -19.47
N PHE A 176 13.69 11.73 -20.53
CA PHE A 176 12.81 11.05 -21.49
C PHE A 176 13.56 9.94 -22.24
N GLU A 177 14.79 10.19 -22.66
CA GLU A 177 15.66 9.18 -23.28
C GLU A 177 15.93 8.00 -22.35
N GLU A 178 16.34 8.27 -21.10
CA GLU A 178 16.58 7.24 -20.10
C GLU A 178 15.33 6.39 -19.85
N ALA A 179 14.17 7.03 -19.69
CA ALA A 179 12.89 6.35 -19.50
C ALA A 179 12.52 5.48 -20.71
N ARG A 180 12.64 6.00 -21.94
CA ARG A 180 12.38 5.23 -23.17
C ARG A 180 13.29 4.01 -23.29
N ASN A 181 14.58 4.15 -22.98
CA ASN A 181 15.52 3.03 -23.02
C ASN A 181 15.13 1.94 -22.02
N ARG A 182 14.78 2.33 -20.78
CA ARG A 182 14.32 1.39 -19.76
C ARG A 182 13.03 0.67 -20.17
N LEU A 183 12.05 1.39 -20.69
CA LEU A 183 10.76 0.83 -21.11
C LEU A 183 10.89 -0.06 -22.35
N THR A 184 11.75 0.30 -23.30
CA THR A 184 12.02 -0.53 -24.50
C THR A 184 12.60 -1.89 -24.12
N GLY A 185 13.41 -1.94 -23.04
CA GLY A 185 13.90 -3.20 -22.47
C GLY A 185 12.79 -4.11 -21.93
N MET A 186 11.60 -3.57 -21.64
CA MET A 186 10.43 -4.29 -21.11
C MET A 186 9.45 -4.76 -22.20
N LEU A 187 9.68 -4.42 -23.47
CA LEU A 187 8.84 -4.85 -24.60
C LEU A 187 9.19 -6.28 -25.10
N ARG A 188 10.10 -6.98 -24.43
CA ARG A 188 10.62 -8.29 -24.81
C ARG A 188 9.99 -9.40 -23.99
#